data_AF-A0A538KPJ2-F1
#
_entry.id   AF-A0A538KPJ2-F1
#
_cell.length_a   1.000
_cell.length_b   1.000
_cell.length_c   1.000
_cell.angle_alpha   90.00
_cell.angle_beta   90.00
_cell.angle_gamma   90.00
#
_symmetry.space_group_name_H-M   'P 1'
#
loop_
_entity.id
_entity.type
_entity.pdbx_description
1 polymer ?
#
loop_
_entity_poly.entity_id
_entity_poly.type
_entity_poly.pdbx_seq_one_letter_code
_entity_poly.pdbx_strand_id
1 'polypeptide(L)'
;MRIFAPKSSRNATDSSSGREKSQRTLFAHSGGILNLRGGVIPIDAWLRRVYGHLCETSTIAASFRTGPIKARKAPMLEVRPGKFVPNFGYRYLSEDVPFGLVATHALAEIADVKTPTIDEVITWTQSVLKTNYIAGGRLQGADTGDLRIPQNYGITTLSELIDWYSQRAATFGVSRLREPAIPR
;
A
#
# COMPACT_ATOMS: atom_id res chain seq x y z
N MET A 1 -13.79 18.73 15.83
CA MET A 1 -13.06 17.74 14.99
C MET A 1 -11.61 17.73 15.47
N ARG A 2 -11.25 16.82 16.37
CA ARG A 2 -9.88 16.71 16.91
C ARG A 2 -9.08 15.83 15.96
N ILE A 3 -8.19 16.45 15.19
CA ILE A 3 -7.19 15.73 14.39
C ILE A 3 -6.13 15.24 15.38
N PHE A 4 -5.87 13.94 15.35
CA PHE A 4 -5.12 13.17 16.32
C PHE A 4 -3.73 13.75 16.67
N ALA A 5 -3.35 13.63 17.95
CA ALA A 5 -2.00 13.90 18.42
C ALA A 5 -1.04 12.78 18.01
N PRO A 6 0.23 13.08 17.64
CA PRO A 6 1.19 12.06 17.25
C PRO A 6 1.59 11.19 18.44
N LYS A 7 1.47 9.86 18.32
CA LYS A 7 2.09 8.92 19.25
C LYS A 7 3.58 8.80 18.95
N SER A 8 4.37 8.88 20.01
CA SER A 8 5.83 8.69 20.08
C SER A 8 6.33 7.53 19.21
N SER A 9 7.40 7.80 18.46
CA SER A 9 8.11 6.85 17.58
C SER A 9 8.69 5.69 18.37
N ARG A 10 8.24 4.46 18.10
CA ARG A 10 8.97 3.26 18.48
C ARG A 10 10.05 2.95 17.45
N ASN A 11 11.20 2.50 17.95
CA ASN A 11 12.47 2.32 17.25
C ASN A 11 12.38 1.52 15.93
N ALA A 12 13.00 2.06 14.88
CA ALA A 12 13.08 1.47 13.54
C ALA A 12 14.17 0.37 13.39
N THR A 13 14.98 0.13 14.41
CA THR A 13 16.22 -0.67 14.32
C THR A 13 16.02 -2.19 14.32
N ASP A 14 14.90 -2.71 14.82
CA ASP A 14 14.67 -4.16 14.90
C ASP A 14 14.06 -4.75 13.60
N SER A 15 13.44 -3.89 12.78
CA SER A 15 12.73 -4.29 11.56
C SER A 15 13.62 -4.51 10.32
N SER A 16 14.85 -3.99 10.33
CA SER A 16 15.76 -4.03 9.17
C SER A 16 16.39 -5.41 8.96
N SER A 17 16.77 -6.10 10.04
CA SER A 17 17.42 -7.42 10.02
C SER A 17 16.50 -8.53 9.49
N GLY A 18 15.22 -8.52 9.89
CA GLY A 18 14.23 -9.49 9.40
C GLY A 18 13.89 -9.27 7.93
N ARG A 19 13.76 -8.01 7.49
CA ARG A 19 13.45 -7.64 6.10
C ARG A 19 14.53 -8.11 5.14
N GLU A 20 15.79 -7.95 5.50
CA GLU A 20 16.92 -8.33 4.66
C GLU A 20 17.01 -9.86 4.48
N LYS A 21 16.72 -10.63 5.54
CA LYS A 21 16.65 -12.11 5.49
C LYS A 21 15.53 -12.60 4.57
N SER A 22 14.32 -12.04 4.67
CA SER A 22 13.18 -12.44 3.83
C SER A 22 13.42 -12.09 2.36
N GLN A 23 13.97 -10.90 2.06
CA GLN A 23 14.32 -10.51 0.70
C GLN A 23 15.39 -11.43 0.08
N ARG A 24 16.40 -11.82 0.87
CA ARG A 24 17.45 -12.75 0.41
C ARG A 24 16.90 -14.16 0.12
N THR A 25 15.95 -14.60 0.94
CA THR A 25 15.31 -15.93 0.78
C THR A 25 14.44 -15.98 -0.48
N LEU A 26 13.63 -14.93 -0.73
CA LEU A 26 12.83 -14.81 -1.94
C LEU A 26 13.68 -14.68 -3.21
N PHE A 27 14.77 -13.91 -3.14
CA PHE A 27 15.73 -13.81 -4.25
C PHE A 27 16.33 -15.18 -4.60
N ALA A 28 16.73 -15.97 -3.58
CA ALA A 28 17.26 -17.31 -3.80
C ALA A 28 16.20 -18.28 -4.37
N HIS A 29 15.00 -18.33 -3.79
CA HIS A 29 13.93 -19.24 -4.24
C HIS A 29 13.43 -18.92 -5.65
N SER A 30 13.45 -17.65 -6.06
CA SER A 30 13.07 -17.24 -7.41
C SER A 30 14.18 -17.40 -8.46
N GLY A 31 15.34 -17.97 -8.10
CA GLY A 31 16.48 -18.10 -9.01
C GLY A 31 17.03 -16.74 -9.46
N GLY A 32 16.98 -15.73 -8.59
CA GLY A 32 17.44 -14.37 -8.85
C GLY A 32 16.42 -13.47 -9.57
N ILE A 33 15.26 -13.99 -9.97
CA ILE A 33 14.25 -13.23 -10.72
C ILE A 33 13.59 -12.15 -9.84
N LEU A 34 13.25 -12.48 -8.60
CA LEU A 34 12.60 -11.56 -7.68
C LEU A 34 13.64 -10.80 -6.86
N ASN A 35 14.31 -9.82 -7.49
CA ASN A 35 15.22 -8.92 -6.80
C ASN A 35 14.48 -7.74 -6.16
N LEU A 36 14.13 -7.90 -4.88
CA LEU A 36 13.44 -6.85 -4.10
C LEU A 36 14.40 -5.81 -3.50
N ARG A 37 15.72 -5.95 -3.72
CA ARG A 37 16.72 -4.99 -3.22
C ARG A 37 16.55 -3.66 -3.96
N GLY A 38 16.28 -2.59 -3.21
CA GLY A 38 16.01 -1.27 -3.77
C GLY A 38 14.64 -1.12 -4.45
N GLY A 39 13.87 -2.21 -4.62
CA GLY A 39 12.53 -2.18 -5.21
C GLY A 39 11.45 -1.66 -4.25
N VAL A 40 11.66 -1.82 -2.94
CA VAL A 40 10.77 -1.26 -1.90
C VAL A 40 11.57 -0.30 -1.03
N ILE A 41 11.31 1.01 -1.18
CA ILE A 41 12.00 2.06 -0.45
C ILE A 41 11.08 2.77 0.55
N PRO A 42 11.61 3.30 1.68
CA PRO A 42 10.87 4.17 2.57
C PRO A 42 10.32 5.42 1.86
N ILE A 43 9.16 5.91 2.32
CA ILE A 43 8.48 7.05 1.69
C ILE A 43 9.32 8.33 1.71
N ASP A 44 10.14 8.56 2.74
CA ASP A 44 11.04 9.72 2.83
C ASP A 44 12.17 9.64 1.79
N ALA A 45 12.71 8.44 1.54
CA ALA A 45 13.69 8.21 0.48
C ALA A 45 13.07 8.46 -0.91
N TRP A 46 11.84 7.99 -1.14
CA TRP A 46 11.11 8.25 -2.37
C TRP A 46 10.81 9.74 -2.57
N LEU A 47 10.33 10.43 -1.53
CA LEU A 47 10.05 11.87 -1.56
C LEU A 47 11.30 12.68 -1.87
N ARG A 48 12.45 12.38 -1.24
CA ARG A 48 13.74 13.01 -1.58
C ARG A 48 14.13 12.79 -3.02
N ARG A 49 13.99 11.56 -3.53
CA ARG A 49 14.34 11.20 -4.90
C ARG A 49 13.48 11.93 -5.93
N VAL A 50 12.18 12.00 -5.73
CA VAL A 50 11.23 12.52 -6.73
C VAL A 50 11.00 14.02 -6.58
N TYR A 51 10.84 14.51 -5.35
CA TYR A 51 10.45 15.90 -5.07
C TYR A 51 11.57 16.74 -4.45
N GLY A 52 12.77 16.22 -4.24
CA GLY A 52 13.86 16.95 -3.59
C GLY A 52 14.25 18.28 -4.27
N HIS A 53 13.94 18.42 -5.55
CA HIS A 53 14.15 19.66 -6.31
C HIS A 53 12.96 20.65 -6.23
N LEU A 54 11.84 20.24 -5.65
CA LEU A 54 10.58 21.01 -5.58
C LEU A 54 10.14 21.34 -4.15
N CYS A 55 10.67 20.65 -3.13
CA CYS A 55 10.20 20.80 -1.76
C CYS A 55 11.31 20.59 -0.71
N GLU A 56 11.06 21.06 0.50
CA GLU A 56 11.91 20.78 1.65
C GLU A 56 11.74 19.31 2.08
N THR A 57 12.84 18.58 2.28
CA THR A 57 12.79 17.12 2.51
C THR A 57 13.43 16.67 3.82
N SER A 58 13.64 17.60 4.76
CA SER A 58 14.15 17.31 6.11
C SER A 58 13.26 16.32 6.87
N THR A 59 11.94 16.41 6.64
CA THR A 59 10.92 15.53 7.21
C THR A 59 9.85 15.20 6.17
N ILE A 60 9.13 14.09 6.38
CA ILE A 60 7.97 13.72 5.55
C ILE A 60 6.92 14.86 5.58
N ALA A 61 6.66 15.42 6.76
CA ALA A 61 5.70 16.51 6.92
C ALA A 61 6.09 17.78 6.15
N ALA A 62 7.37 18.17 6.19
CA ALA A 62 7.90 19.27 5.40
C ALA A 62 7.73 19.03 3.89
N SER A 63 8.02 17.80 3.45
CA SER A 63 7.91 17.40 2.04
C SER A 63 6.49 17.60 1.53
N PHE A 64 5.49 17.11 2.26
CA PHE A 64 4.08 17.29 1.86
C PHE A 64 3.64 18.76 1.94
N ARG A 65 4.00 19.50 3.00
CA ARG A 65 3.59 20.90 3.17
C ARG A 65 4.12 21.82 2.09
N THR A 66 5.34 21.57 1.62
CA THR A 66 6.03 22.45 0.66
C THR A 66 6.00 21.91 -0.77
N GLY A 67 5.64 20.65 -0.98
CA GLY A 67 5.70 19.98 -2.28
C GLY A 67 4.34 19.53 -2.84
N PRO A 68 4.15 18.21 -3.08
CA PRO A 68 3.15 17.68 -4.02
C PRO A 68 1.70 18.08 -3.74
N ILE A 69 1.36 18.36 -2.48
CA ILE A 69 -0.01 18.69 -2.08
C ILE A 69 -0.20 20.19 -1.78
N LYS A 70 0.85 21.01 -1.85
CA LYS A 70 0.80 22.44 -1.48
C LYS A 70 -0.31 23.22 -2.21
N ALA A 71 -0.50 22.96 -3.50
CA ALA A 71 -1.49 23.64 -4.34
C ALA A 71 -2.85 22.91 -4.43
N ARG A 72 -3.04 21.80 -3.71
CA ARG A 72 -4.22 20.94 -3.82
C ARG A 72 -5.19 21.22 -2.67
N LYS A 73 -6.44 21.52 -3.00
CA LYS A 73 -7.54 21.63 -2.02
C LYS A 73 -8.26 20.29 -1.91
N ALA A 74 -8.79 19.98 -0.72
CA ALA A 74 -9.66 18.84 -0.54
C ALA A 74 -10.98 19.04 -1.31
N PRO A 75 -11.60 17.97 -1.84
CA PRO A 75 -12.93 18.05 -2.43
C PRO A 75 -13.96 18.33 -1.33
N MET A 76 -14.73 19.41 -1.49
CA MET A 76 -15.71 19.87 -0.50
C MET A 76 -17.08 20.08 -1.17
N LEU A 77 -18.15 19.87 -0.41
CA LEU A 77 -19.51 20.25 -0.77
C LEU A 77 -19.91 21.51 0.02
N GLU A 78 -20.46 22.51 -0.66
CA GLU A 78 -21.10 23.63 0.01
C GLU A 78 -22.50 23.22 0.45
N VAL A 79 -22.76 23.23 1.76
CA VAL A 79 -24.06 22.82 2.33
C VAL A 79 -24.94 24.02 2.67
N ARG A 80 -24.33 25.20 2.86
CA ARG A 80 -24.95 26.52 3.05
C ARG A 80 -23.92 27.58 2.63
N PRO A 81 -24.33 28.83 2.33
CA PRO A 81 -23.40 29.89 1.94
C PRO A 81 -22.19 29.99 2.88
N GLY A 82 -20.99 29.76 2.35
CA GLY A 82 -19.72 29.80 3.07
C GLY A 82 -19.45 28.64 4.04
N LYS A 83 -20.32 27.62 4.09
CA LYS A 83 -20.16 26.43 4.95
C LYS A 83 -19.96 25.18 4.12
N PHE A 84 -18.81 24.53 4.34
CA PHE A 84 -18.36 23.38 3.56
C PHE A 84 -18.20 22.13 4.43
N VAL A 85 -18.50 20.97 3.85
CA VAL A 85 -18.19 19.65 4.42
C VAL A 85 -17.37 18.83 3.43
N PRO A 86 -16.53 17.87 3.88
CA PRO A 86 -15.80 17.00 2.97
C PRO A 86 -16.74 16.23 2.03
N ASN A 87 -16.40 16.19 0.75
CA ASN A 87 -17.12 15.37 -0.22
C ASN A 87 -16.60 13.93 -0.18
N PHE A 88 -17.21 13.09 0.66
CA PHE A 88 -16.87 11.66 0.71
C PHE A 88 -17.38 10.85 -0.48
N GLY A 89 -18.25 11.42 -1.32
CA GLY A 89 -18.64 10.82 -2.60
C GLY A 89 -17.61 11.00 -3.71
N TYR A 90 -16.50 11.70 -3.44
CA TYR A 90 -15.38 11.77 -4.37
C TYR A 90 -14.57 10.46 -4.35
N ARG A 91 -13.94 10.15 -5.48
CA ARG A 91 -13.37 8.82 -5.75
C ARG A 91 -12.19 8.38 -4.87
N TYR A 92 -11.56 9.29 -4.12
CA TYR A 92 -10.39 8.95 -3.30
C TYR A 92 -10.65 7.78 -2.34
N LEU A 93 -11.82 7.74 -1.69
CA LEU A 93 -12.14 6.64 -0.78
C LEU A 93 -12.65 5.41 -1.52
N SER A 94 -13.53 5.60 -2.51
CA SER A 94 -14.18 4.49 -3.22
C SER A 94 -13.28 3.80 -4.25
N GLU A 95 -12.14 4.38 -4.64
CA GLU A 95 -11.14 3.76 -5.50
C GLU A 95 -9.91 3.30 -4.70
N ASP A 96 -9.20 4.21 -4.02
CA ASP A 96 -7.89 3.93 -3.44
C ASP A 96 -7.94 2.94 -2.27
N VAL A 97 -9.06 2.86 -1.56
CA VAL A 97 -9.21 1.94 -0.42
C VAL A 97 -9.54 0.51 -0.88
N PRO A 98 -10.66 0.23 -1.58
CA PRO A 98 -10.97 -1.14 -2.01
C PRO A 98 -9.96 -1.71 -3.00
N PHE A 99 -9.40 -0.90 -3.90
CA PHE A 99 -8.50 -1.39 -4.96
C PHE A 99 -7.01 -1.14 -4.66
N GLY A 100 -6.69 -0.38 -3.61
CA GLY A 100 -5.32 -0.17 -3.14
C GLY A 100 -5.08 -0.81 -1.77
N LEU A 101 -5.69 -0.25 -0.72
CA LEU A 101 -5.42 -0.66 0.66
C LEU A 101 -5.96 -2.05 1.01
N VAL A 102 -7.19 -2.38 0.62
CA VAL A 102 -7.77 -3.71 0.85
C VAL A 102 -6.99 -4.78 0.08
N ALA A 103 -6.59 -4.49 -1.16
CA ALA A 103 -5.71 -5.39 -1.93
C ALA A 103 -4.34 -5.57 -1.28
N THR A 104 -3.76 -4.50 -0.72
CA THR A 104 -2.50 -4.58 0.02
C THR A 104 -2.65 -5.39 1.31
N HIS A 105 -3.74 -5.18 2.06
CA HIS A 105 -4.05 -5.96 3.26
C HIS A 105 -4.26 -7.44 2.92
N ALA A 106 -4.92 -7.75 1.80
CA ALA A 106 -5.13 -9.12 1.34
C ALA A 106 -3.81 -9.87 1.11
N LEU A 107 -2.82 -9.18 0.50
CA LEU A 107 -1.47 -9.70 0.35
C LEU A 107 -0.72 -9.84 1.68
N ALA A 108 -0.98 -8.93 2.62
CA ALA A 108 -0.39 -9.02 3.97
C ALA A 108 -0.97 -10.19 4.77
N GLU A 109 -2.28 -10.47 4.65
CA GLU A 109 -2.95 -11.60 5.31
C GLU A 109 -2.38 -12.94 4.84
N ILE A 110 -2.22 -13.16 3.52
CA ILE A 110 -1.60 -14.39 2.99
C ILE A 110 -0.10 -14.53 3.34
N ALA A 111 0.56 -13.42 3.67
CA ALA A 111 1.96 -13.36 4.05
C ALA A 111 2.17 -13.37 5.58
N ASP A 112 1.09 -13.46 6.37
CA ASP A 112 1.09 -13.38 7.83
C ASP A 112 1.78 -12.10 8.37
N VAL A 113 1.53 -10.97 7.70
CA VAL A 113 2.05 -9.64 8.10
C VAL A 113 0.90 -8.77 8.61
N LYS A 114 1.00 -8.34 9.87
CA LYS A 114 0.02 -7.40 10.46
C LYS A 114 0.19 -5.99 9.89
N THR A 115 -0.93 -5.35 9.55
CA THR A 115 -0.96 -4.00 8.98
C THR A 115 -1.86 -3.03 9.76
N PRO A 116 -1.64 -2.84 11.07
CA PRO A 116 -2.60 -2.14 11.94
C PRO A 116 -2.98 -0.73 11.46
N THR A 117 -2.05 0.01 10.86
CA THR A 117 -2.33 1.33 10.30
C THR A 117 -3.23 1.26 9.06
N ILE A 118 -3.07 0.25 8.19
CA ILE A 118 -3.95 0.02 7.04
C ILE A 118 -5.33 -0.41 7.55
N ASP A 119 -5.38 -1.27 8.56
CA ASP A 119 -6.62 -1.78 9.16
C ASP A 119 -7.46 -0.62 9.74
N GLU A 120 -6.82 0.34 10.41
CA GLU A 120 -7.46 1.56 10.92
C GLU A 120 -8.08 2.39 9.79
N VAL A 121 -7.35 2.62 8.69
CA VAL A 121 -7.83 3.40 7.55
C VAL A 121 -8.99 2.70 6.85
N ILE A 122 -8.90 1.37 6.63
CA ILE A 122 -9.98 0.58 6.02
C ILE A 122 -11.23 0.61 6.92
N THR A 123 -11.06 0.39 8.23
CA THR A 123 -12.17 0.37 9.20
C THR A 123 -12.89 1.71 9.25
N TRP A 124 -12.14 2.82 9.25
CA TRP A 124 -12.76 4.15 9.17
C TRP A 124 -13.46 4.35 7.82
N THR A 125 -12.82 3.99 6.71
CA THR A 125 -13.38 4.22 5.36
C THR A 125 -14.66 3.42 5.13
N GLN A 126 -14.71 2.16 5.53
CA GLN A 126 -15.92 1.33 5.36
C GLN A 126 -17.12 1.93 6.12
N SER A 127 -16.88 2.56 7.28
CA SER A 127 -17.92 3.28 8.03
C SER A 127 -18.45 4.54 7.33
N VAL A 128 -17.58 5.23 6.58
CA VAL A 128 -17.90 6.43 5.79
C VAL A 128 -18.67 6.05 4.53
N LEU A 129 -18.19 5.02 3.82
CA LEU A 129 -18.78 4.56 2.56
C LEU A 129 -19.98 3.63 2.74
N LYS A 130 -20.29 3.21 3.98
CA LYS A 130 -21.33 2.22 4.29
C LYS A 130 -21.08 0.88 3.59
N THR A 131 -19.82 0.49 3.52
CA THR A 131 -19.36 -0.81 3.04
C THR A 131 -18.80 -1.64 4.19
N ASN A 132 -18.43 -2.89 3.92
CA ASN A 132 -17.93 -3.86 4.85
C ASN A 132 -16.83 -4.70 4.18
N TYR A 133 -15.56 -4.37 4.46
CA TYR A 133 -14.40 -5.09 3.94
C TYR A 133 -13.75 -5.96 5.02
N ILE A 134 -13.43 -5.37 6.18
CA ILE A 134 -12.89 -6.09 7.34
C ILE A 134 -14.03 -6.41 8.30
N ALA A 135 -14.20 -7.70 8.61
CA ALA A 135 -15.13 -8.22 9.60
C ALA A 135 -14.40 -9.23 10.50
N GLY A 136 -14.55 -9.10 11.82
CA GLY A 136 -13.86 -9.99 12.77
C GLY A 136 -12.33 -9.90 12.72
N GLY A 137 -11.78 -8.79 12.23
CA GLY A 137 -10.33 -8.58 12.08
C GLY A 137 -9.71 -9.25 10.84
N ARG A 138 -10.52 -9.75 9.91
CA ARG A 138 -10.07 -10.38 8.66
C ARG A 138 -10.84 -9.85 7.46
N LEU A 139 -10.34 -10.07 6.24
CA LEU A 139 -11.07 -9.75 5.00
C LEU A 139 -12.22 -10.73 4.74
N GLN A 140 -13.27 -10.61 5.55
CA GLN A 140 -14.48 -11.43 5.48
C GLN A 140 -15.75 -10.57 5.43
N GLY A 141 -15.60 -9.28 5.11
CA GLY A 141 -16.73 -8.40 4.94
C GLY A 141 -17.54 -8.73 3.69
N ALA A 142 -18.83 -8.42 3.72
CA ALA A 142 -19.79 -8.74 2.66
C ALA A 142 -19.46 -8.07 1.31
N ASP A 143 -18.76 -6.93 1.33
CA ASP A 143 -18.45 -6.15 0.13
C ASP A 143 -17.07 -6.48 -0.47
N THR A 144 -16.53 -7.66 -0.16
CA THR A 144 -15.23 -8.12 -0.68
C THR A 144 -15.33 -8.90 -1.99
N GLY A 145 -16.50 -9.42 -2.35
CA GLY A 145 -16.66 -10.40 -3.44
C GLY A 145 -16.23 -9.93 -4.83
N ASP A 146 -16.43 -8.64 -5.14
CA ASP A 146 -16.07 -8.07 -6.45
C ASP A 146 -14.65 -7.47 -6.50
N LEU A 147 -13.92 -7.50 -5.37
CA LEU A 147 -12.58 -6.94 -5.30
C LEU A 147 -11.57 -7.82 -6.02
N ARG A 148 -10.52 -7.18 -6.55
CA ARG A 148 -9.40 -7.85 -7.23
C ARG A 148 -8.35 -8.32 -6.23
N ILE A 149 -8.77 -9.12 -5.24
CA ILE A 149 -7.89 -9.69 -4.21
C ILE A 149 -7.58 -11.17 -4.49
N PRO A 150 -6.38 -11.69 -4.16
CA PRO A 150 -5.99 -13.07 -4.45
C PRO A 150 -6.99 -14.13 -3.95
N GLN A 151 -7.58 -13.92 -2.78
CA GLN A 151 -8.53 -14.82 -2.12
C GLN A 151 -9.77 -15.07 -2.97
N ASN A 152 -10.25 -14.07 -3.73
CA ASN A 152 -11.39 -14.23 -4.64
C ASN A 152 -11.08 -15.09 -5.86
N TYR A 153 -9.80 -15.42 -6.09
CA TYR A 153 -9.34 -16.33 -7.13
C TYR A 153 -8.87 -17.68 -6.57
N GLY A 154 -9.18 -17.98 -5.30
CA GLY A 154 -8.76 -19.22 -4.64
C GLY A 154 -7.30 -19.23 -4.18
N ILE A 155 -6.62 -18.08 -4.16
CA ILE A 155 -5.23 -17.96 -3.68
C ILE A 155 -5.27 -17.50 -2.22
N THR A 156 -4.92 -18.39 -1.31
CA THR A 156 -5.02 -18.17 0.15
C THR A 156 -3.67 -18.24 0.87
N THR A 157 -2.62 -18.68 0.19
CA THR A 157 -1.27 -18.78 0.74
C THR A 157 -0.24 -18.09 -0.15
N LEU A 158 0.91 -17.75 0.42
CA LEU A 158 2.04 -17.19 -0.33
C LEU A 158 2.57 -18.17 -1.39
N SER A 159 2.58 -19.49 -1.11
CA SER A 159 3.03 -20.50 -2.07
C SER A 159 2.13 -20.53 -3.31
N GLU A 160 0.81 -20.58 -3.11
CA GLU A 160 -0.17 -20.55 -4.22
C GLU A 160 -0.02 -19.30 -5.07
N LEU A 161 0.26 -18.15 -4.44
CA LEU A 161 0.51 -16.90 -5.17
C LEU A 161 1.77 -17.01 -6.05
N ILE A 162 2.87 -17.51 -5.50
CA ILE A 162 4.14 -17.69 -6.23
C ILE A 162 3.95 -18.69 -7.38
N ASP A 163 3.26 -19.80 -7.14
CA ASP A 163 2.99 -20.83 -8.14
C ASP A 163 2.13 -20.28 -9.28
N TRP A 164 1.10 -19.49 -8.96
CA TRP A 164 0.23 -18.85 -9.96
C TRP A 164 1.01 -17.96 -10.93
N TYR A 165 1.95 -17.16 -10.42
CA TYR A 165 2.79 -16.30 -11.26
C TYR A 165 3.84 -17.10 -12.04
N SER A 166 4.39 -18.17 -11.45
CA SER A 166 5.41 -19.02 -12.07
C SER A 166 4.85 -19.80 -13.26
N GLN A 167 3.63 -20.36 -13.13
CA GLN A 167 2.94 -21.07 -14.21
C GLN A 167 2.58 -20.17 -15.39
N ARG A 168 2.15 -18.93 -15.10
CA ARG A 168 1.88 -17.92 -16.14
C ARG A 168 3.14 -17.49 -16.88
N ALA A 169 4.27 -17.30 -16.17
CA ALA A 169 5.54 -16.96 -16.82
C ALA A 169 5.97 -18.04 -17.83
N ALA A 170 5.76 -19.32 -17.52
CA ALA A 170 6.00 -20.43 -18.43
C ALA A 170 5.03 -20.46 -19.62
N THR A 171 3.76 -20.09 -19.41
CA THR A 171 2.71 -20.12 -20.44
C THR A 171 2.84 -18.98 -21.46
N PHE A 172 3.27 -17.79 -21.03
CA PHE A 172 3.40 -16.62 -21.92
C PHE A 172 4.77 -16.53 -22.61
N GLY A 173 5.61 -17.56 -22.54
CA GLY A 173 6.91 -17.57 -23.21
C GLY A 173 7.83 -16.43 -22.77
N VAL A 174 7.61 -15.87 -21.57
CA VAL A 174 8.49 -14.85 -21.01
C VAL A 174 9.77 -15.56 -20.60
N SER A 175 10.70 -15.66 -21.54
CA SER A 175 12.10 -16.01 -21.26
C SER A 175 12.55 -15.16 -20.09
N ARG A 176 13.09 -15.78 -19.02
CA ARG A 176 13.70 -15.14 -17.84
C ARG A 176 14.09 -13.70 -18.15
N LEU A 177 13.32 -12.73 -17.63
CA LEU A 177 13.54 -11.31 -17.90
C LEU A 177 15.04 -11.02 -17.70
N ARG A 178 15.76 -10.78 -18.80
CA ARG A 178 17.19 -10.47 -18.74
C ARG A 178 17.34 -9.24 -17.86
N GLU A 179 18.28 -9.29 -16.91
CA GLU A 179 18.58 -8.17 -16.03
C GLU A 179 18.72 -6.87 -16.85
N PRO A 180 18.06 -5.77 -16.46
CA PRO A 180 18.41 -4.48 -17.02
C PRO A 180 19.85 -4.18 -16.62
N ALA A 181 20.73 -4.03 -17.62
CA ALA A 181 22.10 -3.60 -17.39
C ALA A 181 22.08 -2.29 -16.60
N ILE A 182 22.62 -2.32 -15.38
CA ILE A 182 22.83 -1.12 -14.56
C ILE A 182 23.94 -0.33 -15.26
N PRO A 183 23.70 0.89 -15.78
CA PRO A 183 24.77 1.72 -16.29
C PRO A 183 25.72 2.05 -15.12
N ARG A 184 27.02 1.88 -15.33
CA ARG A 184 28.07 2.27 -14.37
C ARG A 184 28.11 3.77 -14.18
#